data_AF-A0A957YMB5-F1
#
_entry.id   AF-A0A957YMB5-F1
#
_cell.length_a   1.000
_cell.length_b   1.000
_cell.length_c   1.000
_cell.angle_alpha   90.00
_cell.angle_beta   90.00
_cell.angle_gamma   90.00
#
_symmetry.space_group_name_H-M   'P 1'
#
loop_
_entity.id
_entity.type
_entity.pdbx_description
1 polymer ?
#
loop_
_entity_poly.entity_id
_entity_poly.type
_entity_poly.pdbx_seq_one_letter_code
_entity_poly.pdbx_strand_id
1 'polypeptide(L)'
;AELNQSQKTTIVVVTHDRRVAQATSRILRMQDGRIVDDHRVQDPLLEDLRMLAYSRLGQALLNDHDPALAILNDRQQSVLRDMLQKLENGQIQDRNLSTENGNKDVLPWTAETFRG
;
A
#
# COMPACT_ATOMS: atom_id res chain seq x y z
N ALA A 1 -9.05 5.26 15.42
CA ALA A 1 -9.14 6.32 14.39
C ALA A 1 -10.24 7.34 14.72
N GLU A 2 -10.31 7.86 15.95
CA GLU A 2 -11.40 8.78 16.37
C GLU A 2 -11.10 10.26 16.14
N LEU A 3 -9.82 10.64 15.97
CA LEU A 3 -9.40 12.04 15.93
C LEU A 3 -9.93 12.79 14.68
N ASN A 4 -9.80 12.20 13.49
CA ASN A 4 -10.20 12.86 12.25
C ASN A 4 -11.73 12.98 12.10
N GLN A 5 -12.48 12.00 12.64
CA GLN A 5 -13.95 11.99 12.57
C GLN A 5 -14.59 12.94 13.58
N SER A 6 -14.02 13.09 14.78
CA SER A 6 -14.56 13.94 15.83
C SER A 6 -14.32 15.44 15.62
N GLN A 7 -13.23 15.81 14.93
CA GLN A 7 -12.76 17.21 14.83
C GLN A 7 -12.99 17.83 13.44
N LYS A 8 -13.63 17.12 12.48
CA LYS A 8 -13.79 17.55 11.07
C LYS A 8 -12.48 18.05 10.43
N THR A 9 -11.35 17.50 10.87
CA THR A 9 -10.01 17.96 10.48
C THR A 9 -9.32 16.85 9.69
N THR A 10 -8.77 17.20 8.53
CA THR A 10 -7.93 16.29 7.73
C THR A 10 -6.47 16.54 8.10
N ILE A 11 -5.81 15.51 8.61
CA ILE A 11 -4.38 15.55 8.94
C ILE A 11 -3.60 14.88 7.80
N VAL A 12 -2.63 15.60 7.24
CA VAL A 12 -1.66 15.07 6.29
C VAL A 12 -0.29 15.05 6.98
N VAL A 13 0.37 13.89 6.95
CA VAL A 13 1.71 13.71 7.53
C VAL A 13 2.65 13.26 6.42
N VAL A 14 3.74 14.00 6.22
CA VAL A 14 4.87 13.56 5.38
C VAL A 14 5.90 12.92 6.29
N THR A 15 6.20 11.65 6.06
CA THR A 15 7.13 10.89 6.89
C THR A 15 7.93 9.91 6.05
N HIS A 16 9.18 9.69 6.44
CA HIS A 16 9.97 8.57 5.97
C HIS A 16 9.87 7.35 6.93
N ASP A 17 9.26 7.53 8.11
CA ASP A 17 8.99 6.43 9.03
C ASP A 17 7.74 5.66 8.61
N ARG A 18 7.95 4.39 8.26
CA ARG A 18 6.91 3.48 7.80
C ARG A 18 5.87 3.16 8.86
N ARG A 19 6.26 3.10 10.14
CA ARG A 19 5.32 2.80 11.23
C ARG A 19 4.29 3.92 11.38
N VAL A 20 4.73 5.16 11.15
CA VAL A 20 3.84 6.31 11.13
C VAL A 20 2.90 6.23 9.94
N ALA A 21 3.40 5.89 8.75
CA ALA A 21 2.57 5.72 7.55
C ALA A 21 1.52 4.59 7.72
N GLN A 22 1.90 3.45 8.26
CA GLN A 22 1.04 2.30 8.56
C GLN A 22 -0.08 2.61 9.58
N ALA A 23 0.11 3.61 10.43
CA ALA A 23 -0.90 4.05 11.39
C ALA A 23 -1.95 5.01 10.78
N THR A 24 -1.79 5.40 9.52
CA THR A 24 -2.73 6.29 8.81
C THR A 24 -3.85 5.49 8.13
N SER A 25 -4.90 6.18 7.68
CA SER A 25 -5.99 5.55 6.91
C SER A 25 -5.69 5.41 5.42
N ARG A 26 -4.70 6.13 4.91
CA ARG A 26 -4.36 6.20 3.48
C ARG A 26 -2.91 6.62 3.31
N ILE A 27 -2.18 5.89 2.48
CA ILE A 27 -0.81 6.20 2.11
C ILE A 27 -0.80 6.68 0.67
N LEU A 28 -0.14 7.81 0.45
CA LEU A 28 0.13 8.36 -0.87
C LEU A 28 1.65 8.47 -1.03
N ARG A 29 2.18 7.82 -2.05
CA ARG A 29 3.61 7.77 -2.36
C ARG A 29 3.89 8.62 -3.57
N MET A 30 4.88 9.50 -3.44
CA MET A 30 5.28 10.42 -4.50
C MET A 30 6.74 10.20 -4.88
N GLN A 31 7.03 10.33 -6.17
CA GLN A 31 8.37 10.32 -6.72
C GLN A 31 8.43 11.33 -7.87
N ASP A 32 9.47 12.16 -7.91
CA ASP A 32 9.69 13.17 -8.95
C ASP A 32 8.46 14.08 -9.19
N GLY A 33 7.80 14.49 -8.11
CA GLY A 33 6.62 15.35 -8.14
C GLY A 33 5.32 14.67 -8.60
N ARG A 34 5.33 13.35 -8.80
CA ARG A 34 4.16 12.58 -9.26
C ARG A 34 3.72 11.58 -8.20
N ILE A 35 2.41 11.36 -8.09
CA ILE A 35 1.86 10.26 -7.29
C ILE A 35 2.14 8.97 -8.06
N VAL A 36 2.84 8.04 -7.41
CA VAL A 36 3.20 6.73 -7.98
C VAL A 36 2.46 5.58 -7.33
N ASP A 37 1.84 5.80 -6.17
CA ASP A 37 1.02 4.81 -5.46
C ASP A 37 0.05 5.54 -4.50
N ASP A 38 -1.16 5.02 -4.39
CA ASP A 38 -2.25 5.60 -3.61
C ASP A 38 -3.21 4.49 -3.18
N HIS A 39 -3.21 4.19 -1.88
CA HIS A 39 -4.06 3.14 -1.32
C HIS A 39 -4.49 3.44 0.11
N ARG A 40 -5.61 2.83 0.51
CA ARG A 40 -6.05 2.84 1.90
C ARG A 40 -5.31 1.77 2.68
N VAL A 41 -4.90 2.10 3.90
CA VAL A 41 -4.34 1.11 4.83
C VAL A 41 -5.50 0.36 5.45
N GLN A 42 -5.58 -0.94 5.18
CA GLN A 42 -6.66 -1.81 5.67
C GLN A 42 -6.19 -2.69 6.83
N ASP A 43 -4.98 -3.23 6.73
CA ASP A 43 -4.34 -4.09 7.74
C ASP A 43 -2.82 -3.83 7.73
N PRO A 44 -2.18 -3.55 8.89
CA PRO A 44 -0.73 -3.40 8.97
C PRO A 44 0.05 -4.58 8.37
N LEU A 45 -0.44 -5.81 8.51
CA LEU A 45 0.22 -7.00 7.95
C LEU A 45 0.17 -7.02 6.42
N LEU A 46 -0.95 -6.59 5.82
CA LEU A 46 -1.03 -6.45 4.37
C LEU A 46 -0.08 -5.36 3.86
N GLU A 47 0.11 -4.30 4.64
CA GLU A 47 1.09 -3.27 4.32
C GLU A 47 2.53 -3.81 4.38
N ASP A 48 2.88 -4.62 5.38
CA ASP A 48 4.18 -5.29 5.43
C ASP A 48 4.41 -6.19 4.22
N LEU A 49 3.40 -6.93 3.76
CA LEU A 49 3.49 -7.74 2.54
C LEU A 49 3.60 -6.90 1.26
N ARG A 50 2.90 -5.77 1.19
CA ARG A 50 3.04 -4.80 0.08
C ARG A 50 4.46 -4.25 0.03
N MET A 51 5.03 -3.93 1.18
CA MET A 51 6.43 -3.51 1.31
C MET A 51 7.41 -4.62 0.92
N LEU A 52 7.10 -5.87 1.27
CA LEU A 52 7.89 -7.02 0.83
C LEU A 52 7.87 -7.15 -0.70
N ALA A 53 6.72 -6.98 -1.36
CA ALA A 53 6.59 -7.02 -2.83
C ALA A 53 7.51 -6.00 -3.53
N TYR A 54 7.60 -4.78 -2.99
CA TYR A 54 8.46 -3.72 -3.53
C TYR A 54 9.94 -3.86 -3.15
N SER A 55 10.28 -4.75 -2.23
CA SER A 55 11.69 -4.98 -1.86
C SER A 55 12.44 -5.73 -2.97
N ARG A 56 13.78 -5.69 -2.95
CA ARG A 56 14.60 -6.49 -3.86
C ARG A 56 14.26 -7.99 -3.79
N LEU A 57 13.93 -8.48 -2.60
CA LEU A 57 13.52 -9.88 -2.40
C LEU A 57 12.17 -10.16 -3.08
N GLY A 58 11.18 -9.29 -2.89
CA GLY A 58 9.87 -9.42 -3.54
C GLY A 58 9.99 -9.35 -5.07
N GLN A 59 10.78 -8.41 -5.59
CA GLN A 59 11.04 -8.30 -7.02
C GLN A 59 11.76 -9.53 -7.58
N ALA A 60 12.74 -10.09 -6.87
CA ALA A 60 13.39 -11.34 -7.25
C ALA A 60 12.37 -12.51 -7.27
N LEU A 61 11.52 -12.58 -6.26
CA LEU A 61 10.44 -13.56 -6.15
C LEU A 61 9.33 -13.39 -7.18
N LEU A 62 9.13 -12.21 -7.76
CA LEU A 62 8.10 -11.99 -8.78
C LEU A 62 8.64 -12.20 -10.19
N ASN A 63 9.92 -11.89 -10.43
CA ASN A 63 10.52 -11.96 -11.78
C ASN A 63 11.09 -13.34 -12.15
N ASP A 64 11.22 -14.25 -11.18
CA ASP A 64 11.74 -15.64 -11.33
C ASP A 64 13.20 -15.72 -11.83
N HIS A 65 14.02 -16.58 -11.21
CA HIS A 65 15.45 -16.81 -11.52
C HIS A 65 16.51 -15.91 -10.87
N ASP A 66 16.34 -15.46 -9.64
CA ASP A 66 17.48 -14.92 -8.87
C ASP A 66 18.17 -16.07 -8.09
N PRO A 67 19.46 -16.38 -8.34
CA PRO A 67 20.20 -17.39 -7.59
C PRO A 67 20.30 -17.08 -6.09
N ALA A 68 20.10 -15.83 -5.67
CA ALA A 68 19.99 -15.45 -4.26
C ALA A 68 18.76 -16.07 -3.55
N LEU A 69 17.76 -16.56 -4.31
CA LEU A 69 16.58 -17.24 -3.76
C LEU A 69 16.83 -18.69 -3.36
N ALA A 70 18.05 -19.23 -3.55
CA ALA A 70 18.41 -20.61 -3.17
C ALA A 70 18.21 -20.92 -1.67
N ILE A 71 18.05 -19.89 -0.82
CA ILE A 71 17.68 -20.03 0.60
C ILE A 71 16.25 -20.55 0.76
N LEU A 72 15.37 -20.28 -0.20
CA LEU A 72 13.98 -20.73 -0.23
C LEU A 72 13.84 -21.90 -1.20
N ASN A 73 13.15 -22.96 -0.79
CA ASN A 73 12.79 -24.04 -1.71
C ASN A 73 11.65 -23.63 -2.65
N ASP A 74 11.46 -24.40 -3.73
CA ASP A 74 10.46 -24.11 -4.76
C ASP A 74 9.04 -23.93 -4.20
N ARG A 75 8.67 -24.70 -3.17
CA ARG A 75 7.35 -24.59 -2.51
C ARG A 75 7.21 -23.26 -1.77
N GLN A 76 8.24 -22.84 -1.05
CA GLN A 76 8.25 -21.55 -0.33
C GLN A 76 8.20 -20.38 -1.30
N GLN A 77 8.98 -20.45 -2.39
CA GLN A 77 8.97 -19.43 -3.43
C GLN A 77 7.60 -19.33 -4.11
N SER A 78 7.00 -20.47 -4.46
CA SER A 78 5.68 -20.51 -5.11
C SER A 78 4.58 -19.90 -4.24
N VAL A 79 4.52 -20.26 -2.94
CA VAL A 79 3.52 -19.70 -2.01
C VAL A 79 3.69 -18.19 -1.85
N LEU A 80 4.93 -17.74 -1.66
CA LEU A 80 5.18 -16.32 -1.45
C LEU A 80 4.91 -15.50 -2.72
N ARG A 81 5.29 -16.01 -3.91
CA ARG A 81 4.96 -15.42 -5.20
C ARG A 81 3.44 -15.27 -5.37
N ASP A 82 2.67 -16.32 -5.10
CA ASP A 82 1.20 -16.28 -5.18
C ASP A 82 0.60 -15.21 -4.25
N MET A 83 1.10 -15.11 -3.01
CA MET A 83 0.66 -14.07 -2.07
C MET A 83 0.96 -12.65 -2.59
N LEU A 84 2.19 -12.41 -3.06
CA LEU A 84 2.61 -11.09 -3.56
C LEU A 84 1.85 -10.70 -4.84
N GLN A 85 1.60 -11.65 -5.73
CA GLN A 85 0.88 -11.40 -6.98
C GLN A 85 -0.61 -11.09 -6.74
N LYS A 86 -1.25 -11.76 -5.78
CA LYS A 86 -2.61 -11.43 -5.35
C LYS A 86 -2.71 -10.02 -4.75
N LEU A 87 -1.67 -9.55 -4.06
CA LEU A 87 -1.59 -8.19 -3.54
C LEU A 87 -1.42 -7.16 -4.66
N GLU A 88 -0.53 -7.38 -5.63
CA GLU A 88 -0.35 -6.48 -6.77
C GLU A 88 -1.62 -6.35 -7.62
N ASN A 89 -2.31 -7.47 -7.85
CA ASN A 89 -3.55 -7.49 -8.63
C ASN A 89 -4.77 -6.92 -7.88
N GLY A 90 -4.61 -6.49 -6.62
CA GLY A 90 -5.70 -6.00 -5.78
C GLY A 90 -6.74 -7.07 -5.43
N GLN A 91 -6.41 -8.36 -5.61
CA GLN A 91 -7.32 -9.49 -5.37
C GLN A 91 -7.45 -9.84 -3.88
N ILE A 92 -6.58 -9.30 -3.03
CA ILE A 92 -6.78 -9.27 -1.58
C ILE A 92 -7.56 -8.01 -1.25
N GLN A 93 -8.84 -7.99 -1.63
CA GLN A 93 -9.84 -7.00 -1.19
C GLN A 93 -11.12 -7.74 -0.78
N ASP A 94 -11.41 -7.64 0.52
CA ASP A 94 -12.66 -7.88 1.24
C ASP A 94 -13.29 -9.27 1.39
N ARG A 95 -13.62 -9.55 2.66
CA ARG A 95 -14.84 -10.27 3.05
C ARG A 95 -15.84 -9.41 3.82
N ASN A 96 -15.53 -8.15 4.13
CA ASN A 96 -16.40 -7.28 4.90
C ASN A 96 -16.42 -5.88 4.28
N LEU A 97 -17.32 -5.66 3.32
CA LEU A 97 -18.13 -4.43 3.16
C LEU A 97 -18.96 -4.51 1.86
N SER A 98 -19.95 -5.40 1.85
CA SER A 98 -21.17 -5.16 1.07
C SER A 98 -22.06 -4.25 1.90
N THR A 99 -21.93 -2.94 1.72
CA THR A 99 -23.03 -1.97 1.59
C THR A 99 -22.45 -0.56 1.47
N GLU A 100 -23.08 0.24 0.62
CA GLU A 100 -23.00 1.71 0.50
C GLU A 100 -22.08 2.30 -0.58
N ASN A 101 -22.68 2.40 -1.77
CA ASN A 101 -22.58 3.51 -2.72
C ASN A 101 -22.01 4.82 -2.16
N GLY A 102 -21.12 5.50 -2.90
CA GLY A 102 -20.83 6.91 -2.60
C GLY A 102 -19.72 7.59 -3.41
N ASN A 103 -20.10 8.07 -4.60
CA ASN A 103 -19.57 9.24 -5.33
C ASN A 103 -18.21 9.18 -6.06
N LYS A 104 -18.25 9.60 -7.33
CA LYS A 104 -17.17 9.61 -8.35
C LYS A 104 -16.51 11.00 -8.53
N ASP A 105 -16.52 11.85 -7.51
CA ASP A 105 -15.93 13.18 -7.59
C ASP A 105 -14.58 13.23 -6.88
N VAL A 106 -13.54 12.66 -7.48
CA VAL A 106 -12.16 12.91 -7.08
C VAL A 106 -11.52 13.82 -8.13
N LEU A 107 -11.47 15.11 -7.84
CA LEU A 107 -10.66 16.06 -8.60
C LEU A 107 -9.16 15.72 -8.43
N PRO A 108 -8.34 15.84 -9.48
CA PRO A 108 -6.91 15.56 -9.40
C PRO A 108 -6.22 16.59 -8.49
N TRP A 109 -5.50 16.11 -7.48
CA TRP A 109 -4.68 16.92 -6.59
C TRP A 109 -3.49 17.49 -7.39
N THR A 110 -3.52 18.78 -7.68
CA THR A 110 -2.36 19.51 -8.22
C THR A 110 -1.56 20.10 -7.06
N ALA A 111 -0.24 20.19 -7.23
CA ALA A 111 0.76 20.49 -6.20
C ALA A 111 0.69 21.90 -5.58
N GLU A 112 -0.37 22.68 -5.82
CA GLU A 112 -0.49 24.08 -5.39
C GLU A 112 -1.27 24.27 -4.08
N THR A 113 -1.81 23.22 -3.48
CA THR A 113 -2.69 23.36 -2.29
C THR A 113 -1.95 23.52 -0.95
N PHE A 114 -0.61 23.50 -0.92
CA PHE A 114 0.15 23.73 0.31
C PHE A 114 0.84 25.11 0.31
N ARG A 115 0.08 26.13 0.73
CA ARG A 115 0.63 27.35 1.34
C ARG A 115 -0.22 27.76 2.53
N GLY A 116 0.41 27.77 3.71
CA GLY A 116 -0.01 28.52 4.90
C GLY A 116 -1.10 27.88 5.73
#